data_AF-A0A226F240-F1
#
_entry.id   AF-A0A226F240-F1
#
_cell.length_a   1.000
_cell.length_b   1.000
_cell.length_c   1.000
_cell.angle_alpha   90.00
_cell.angle_beta   90.00
_cell.angle_gamma   90.00
#
_symmetry.space_group_name_H-M   'P 1'
#
loop_
_entity.id
_entity.type
_entity.pdbx_description
1 polymer ?
#
loop_
_entity_poly.entity_id
_entity_poly.type
_entity_poly.pdbx_seq_one_letter_code
_entity_poly.pdbx_strand_id
1 'polypeptide(L)'
;MHFTGHCLPIKFCSGFLLCFLTWTIVNPPSCQGEIGGGRFLINLFADFAEVLQRIPQSSVKRLVIPVLTRTQNELISNREFGTSNAILLSNNLRDIRFLVYNNHRNPNSFFELDLDKPSTIPSLRYVGGAKVKILIHGYNFEDTDKFPSETKDAYLYTTNHPVIWVDWRTLATPNFLSPHALYPSVADNVPRVGLRVFHLIEFLLQNEIISHPRDVHFVGHSLGAHIAGWAGKLLFQKHGVLVGRITGLDPAGPLFRSLGRNLILDRSDADFVDIVHSSLTGIASPLGHVDFYRAHS
;
A
#
# COMPACT_ATOMS: atom_id res chain seq x y z
N MET A 1 38.27 29.51 18.35
CA MET A 1 37.16 28.55 18.48
C MET A 1 36.85 28.01 17.10
N HIS A 2 37.36 26.81 16.78
CA HIS A 2 36.96 26.09 15.56
C HIS A 2 35.60 25.44 15.81
N PHE A 3 34.55 25.89 15.12
CA PHE A 3 33.34 25.11 14.97
C PHE A 3 33.53 24.17 13.78
N THR A 4 33.96 22.94 14.01
CA THR A 4 33.83 21.86 13.04
C THR A 4 32.39 21.35 13.11
N GLY A 5 31.51 21.90 12.28
CA GLY A 5 30.16 21.37 12.10
C GLY A 5 30.23 20.02 11.38
N HIS A 6 29.73 18.96 12.01
CA HIS A 6 29.61 17.64 11.38
C HIS A 6 28.48 17.67 10.32
N CYS A 7 28.81 17.54 9.03
CA CYS A 7 27.80 17.33 7.97
C CYS A 7 27.15 15.94 8.16
N LEU A 8 25.82 15.86 8.03
CA LEU A 8 25.10 14.58 8.14
C LEU A 8 25.19 13.80 6.81
N PRO A 9 25.54 12.49 6.83
CA PRO A 9 25.65 11.69 5.61
C PRO A 9 24.29 11.49 4.94
N ILE A 10 24.28 11.50 3.60
CA ILE A 10 23.09 11.19 2.80
C ILE A 10 22.78 9.69 2.98
N LYS A 11 21.76 9.36 3.76
CA LYS A 11 21.16 8.01 3.71
C LYS A 11 20.31 7.92 2.46
N PHE A 12 20.62 6.95 1.60
CA PHE A 12 19.81 6.64 0.41
C PHE A 12 18.38 6.31 0.85
N CYS A 13 17.46 7.23 0.60
CA CYS A 13 16.02 7.07 0.79
C CYS A 13 15.35 7.04 -0.59
N SER A 14 14.26 6.29 -0.70
CA SER A 14 13.45 6.18 -1.93
C SER A 14 12.72 7.49 -2.21
N GLY A 15 13.39 8.38 -2.94
CA GLY A 15 12.89 9.71 -3.30
C GLY A 15 14.03 10.72 -3.39
N PHE A 16 14.90 10.56 -4.39
CA PHE A 16 16.15 11.33 -4.55
C PHE A 16 15.94 12.85 -4.42
N LEU A 17 14.83 13.38 -4.97
CA LEU A 17 14.51 14.80 -4.95
C LEU A 17 14.13 15.34 -3.56
N LEU A 18 13.29 14.62 -2.82
CA LEU A 18 12.84 15.07 -1.49
C LEU A 18 13.97 14.96 -0.46
N CYS A 19 14.81 13.93 -0.58
CA CYS A 19 16.01 13.76 0.24
C CYS A 19 17.06 14.83 -0.05
N PHE A 20 17.24 15.20 -1.32
CA PHE A 20 18.16 16.27 -1.71
C PHE A 20 17.68 17.64 -1.19
N LEU A 21 16.38 17.94 -1.30
CA LEU A 21 15.79 19.19 -0.83
C LEU A 21 15.80 19.30 0.71
N THR A 22 15.48 18.21 1.41
CA THR A 22 15.59 18.19 2.88
C THR A 22 17.04 18.27 3.36
N TRP A 23 17.97 17.60 2.68
CA TRP A 23 19.40 17.67 3.00
C TRP A 23 19.98 19.08 2.77
N THR A 24 19.60 19.75 1.69
CA THR A 24 20.02 21.15 1.40
C THR A 24 19.41 22.18 2.33
N ILE A 25 18.23 21.92 2.91
CA ILE A 25 17.63 22.77 3.95
C ILE A 25 18.37 22.61 5.30
N VAL A 26 18.92 21.43 5.58
CA VAL A 26 19.50 21.08 6.90
C VAL A 26 21.02 21.29 6.96
N ASN A 27 21.73 21.27 5.82
CA ASN A 27 23.20 21.42 5.78
C ASN A 27 23.64 22.78 5.21
N PRO A 28 24.66 23.43 5.79
CA PRO A 28 25.19 24.70 5.31
C PRO A 28 25.87 24.60 3.92
N PRO A 29 26.01 25.72 3.18
CA PRO A 29 26.55 25.74 1.81
C PRO A 29 27.94 25.11 1.66
N SER A 30 28.74 25.13 2.73
CA SER A 30 30.07 24.51 2.78
C SER A 30 30.06 22.98 2.62
N CYS A 31 28.92 22.29 2.79
CA CYS A 31 28.80 20.85 2.61
C CYS A 31 28.46 20.43 1.15
N GLN A 32 28.24 21.36 0.21
CA GLN A 32 27.67 21.08 -1.14
C GLN A 32 28.69 20.58 -2.19
N GLY A 33 29.98 20.46 -1.86
CA GLY A 33 31.08 20.24 -2.81
C GLY A 33 31.32 18.80 -3.29
N GLU A 34 30.73 17.78 -2.68
CA GLU A 34 30.97 16.38 -3.04
C GLU A 34 29.66 15.60 -3.19
N ILE A 35 29.00 15.72 -4.33
CA ILE A 35 27.90 14.83 -4.71
C ILE A 35 28.27 14.20 -6.05
N GLY A 36 28.72 12.94 -6.00
CA GLY A 36 29.06 12.15 -7.18
C GLY A 36 27.80 11.82 -7.99
N GLY A 37 27.61 12.54 -9.09
CA GLY A 37 26.55 12.23 -10.07
C GLY A 37 26.11 13.42 -10.92
N GLY A 38 26.82 13.66 -12.04
CA GLY A 38 26.30 14.34 -13.23
C GLY A 38 26.01 15.85 -13.14
N ARG A 39 26.83 16.66 -13.84
CA ARG A 39 26.71 18.14 -13.98
C ARG A 39 25.39 18.70 -14.55
N PHE A 40 24.42 17.87 -14.92
CA PHE A 40 23.21 18.32 -15.62
C PHE A 40 22.01 18.64 -14.69
N LEU A 41 21.94 18.04 -13.50
CA LEU A 41 20.87 18.31 -12.52
C LEU A 41 21.19 19.49 -11.58
N ILE A 42 22.46 19.88 -11.46
CA ILE A 42 22.92 20.92 -10.52
C ILE A 42 22.35 22.30 -10.87
N ASN A 43 22.19 22.62 -12.16
CA ASN A 43 21.78 23.96 -12.56
C ASN A 43 20.27 24.22 -12.42
N LEU A 44 19.41 23.19 -12.51
CA LEU A 44 17.96 23.39 -12.37
C LEU A 44 17.52 23.55 -10.91
N PHE A 45 18.30 23.02 -9.96
CA PHE A 45 17.98 23.06 -8.52
C PHE A 45 18.73 24.15 -7.74
N ALA A 46 19.84 24.69 -8.27
CA ALA A 46 20.57 25.80 -7.66
C ALA A 46 19.70 27.05 -7.50
N ASP A 47 18.95 27.41 -8.54
CA ASP A 47 18.05 28.57 -8.53
C ASP A 47 16.92 28.41 -7.49
N PHE A 48 16.44 27.18 -7.30
CA PHE A 48 15.34 26.90 -6.36
C PHE A 48 15.81 26.90 -4.90
N ALA A 49 17.02 26.39 -4.64
CA ALA A 49 17.63 26.41 -3.31
C ALA A 49 17.95 27.84 -2.86
N GLU A 50 18.39 28.71 -3.77
CA GLU A 50 18.69 30.11 -3.46
C GLU A 50 17.42 30.91 -3.10
N VAL A 51 16.29 30.60 -3.74
CA VAL A 51 14.99 31.17 -3.42
C VAL A 51 14.48 30.71 -2.04
N LEU A 52 14.62 29.42 -1.72
CA LEU A 52 14.17 28.86 -0.43
C LEU A 52 14.99 29.36 0.77
N GLN A 53 16.28 29.67 0.58
CA GLN A 53 17.14 30.23 1.62
C GLN A 53 16.80 31.67 2.01
N ARG A 54 16.06 32.41 1.17
CA ARG A 54 15.62 33.80 1.43
C ARG A 54 14.30 33.88 2.20
N ILE A 55 13.64 32.75 2.49
CA ILE A 55 12.35 32.69 3.18
C ILE A 55 12.59 32.33 4.66
N PRO A 56 11.96 33.04 5.62
CA PRO A 56 12.04 32.68 7.05
C PRO A 56 11.59 31.23 7.29
N GLN A 57 12.35 30.47 8.09
CA GLN A 57 12.10 29.04 8.37
C GLN A 57 10.68 28.74 8.89
N SER A 58 10.09 29.67 9.64
CA SER A 58 8.71 29.60 10.11
C SER A 58 7.69 29.66 8.96
N SER A 59 8.00 30.36 7.88
CA SER A 59 7.19 30.45 6.65
C SER A 59 7.39 29.24 5.73
N VAL A 60 8.58 28.64 5.71
CA VAL A 60 8.83 27.38 4.97
C VAL A 60 7.98 26.24 5.54
N LYS A 61 7.93 26.07 6.88
CA LYS A 61 7.07 25.06 7.50
C LYS A 61 5.58 25.30 7.31
N ARG A 62 5.16 26.58 7.21
CA ARG A 62 3.75 26.97 7.20
C ARG A 62 3.15 27.07 5.80
N LEU A 63 3.94 27.46 4.79
CA LEU A 63 3.50 27.56 3.39
C LEU A 63 4.06 26.46 2.51
N VAL A 64 5.36 26.17 2.61
CA VAL A 64 6.04 25.32 1.62
C VAL A 64 5.82 23.84 1.89
N ILE A 65 5.92 23.38 3.15
CA ILE A 65 5.66 21.96 3.47
C ILE A 65 4.22 21.54 3.10
N PRO A 66 3.16 22.27 3.49
CA PRO A 66 1.79 21.89 3.11
C PRO A 66 1.57 21.96 1.61
N VAL A 67 2.18 22.92 0.90
CA VAL A 67 2.11 23.01 -0.57
C VAL A 67 2.88 21.87 -1.23
N LEU A 68 4.01 21.43 -0.68
CA LEU A 68 4.78 20.28 -1.17
C LEU A 68 4.08 18.95 -0.88
N THR A 69 3.45 18.80 0.30
CA THR A 69 2.64 17.63 0.63
C THR A 69 1.36 17.61 -0.21
N ARG A 70 0.76 18.78 -0.47
CA ARG A 70 -0.40 18.94 -1.36
C ARG A 70 -0.01 18.67 -2.81
N THR A 71 1.12 19.17 -3.30
CA THR A 71 1.63 18.83 -4.64
C THR A 71 2.10 17.39 -4.70
N GLN A 72 2.56 16.76 -3.62
CA GLN A 72 2.88 15.32 -3.62
C GLN A 72 1.61 14.47 -3.66
N ASN A 73 0.57 14.84 -2.91
CA ASN A 73 -0.76 14.21 -2.98
C ASN A 73 -1.44 14.49 -4.32
N GLU A 74 -1.27 15.68 -4.89
CA GLU A 74 -1.71 16.05 -6.24
C GLU A 74 -0.81 15.42 -7.31
N LEU A 75 0.46 15.08 -7.08
CA LEU A 75 1.31 14.33 -8.00
C LEU A 75 1.06 12.82 -7.89
N ILE A 76 0.54 12.36 -6.76
CA ILE A 76 0.02 10.99 -6.59
C ILE A 76 -1.38 10.89 -7.20
N SER A 77 -2.22 11.94 -7.13
CA SER A 77 -3.53 11.99 -7.78
C SER A 77 -3.47 12.35 -9.27
N ASN A 78 -2.50 13.17 -9.67
CA ASN A 78 -2.28 13.70 -11.03
C ASN A 78 -1.03 13.12 -11.69
N ARG A 79 -0.40 12.08 -11.13
CA ARG A 79 0.22 11.10 -12.02
C ARG A 79 -0.94 10.58 -12.84
N GLU A 80 -1.03 11.05 -14.07
CA GLU A 80 -1.67 10.31 -15.15
C GLU A 80 -1.06 8.90 -15.10
N PHE A 81 -1.69 8.01 -14.33
CA PHE A 81 -1.80 6.60 -14.70
C PHE A 81 -2.26 6.68 -16.15
N GLY A 82 -1.37 6.23 -17.04
CA GLY A 82 -1.31 6.73 -18.42
C GLY A 82 -2.66 6.88 -19.08
N THR A 83 -2.73 7.82 -20.01
CA THR A 83 -3.81 8.02 -20.98
C THR A 83 -4.03 6.81 -21.90
N SER A 84 -4.17 5.61 -21.34
CA SER A 84 -4.95 4.55 -21.95
C SER A 84 -6.41 4.81 -21.65
N ASN A 85 -7.26 4.62 -22.66
CA ASN A 85 -8.72 4.64 -22.58
C ASN A 85 -9.26 3.53 -21.65
N ALA A 86 -8.84 3.50 -20.38
CA ALA A 86 -9.30 2.56 -19.38
C ALA A 86 -10.73 2.96 -18.99
N ILE A 87 -11.69 2.12 -19.35
CA ILE A 87 -13.07 2.26 -18.87
C ILE A 87 -13.02 2.11 -17.36
N LEU A 88 -13.29 3.20 -16.63
CA LEU A 88 -13.37 3.19 -15.18
C LEU A 88 -14.62 2.42 -14.76
N LEU A 89 -14.44 1.27 -14.13
CA LEU A 89 -15.54 0.45 -13.63
C LEU A 89 -16.31 1.15 -12.50
N SER A 90 -15.60 1.88 -11.64
CA SER A 90 -16.21 2.82 -10.69
C SER A 90 -15.22 3.89 -10.24
N ASN A 91 -15.75 5.08 -9.91
CA ASN A 91 -15.04 6.17 -9.26
C ASN A 91 -15.42 6.43 -7.81
N ASN A 92 -16.30 5.63 -7.22
CA ASN A 92 -16.72 5.79 -5.84
C ASN A 92 -15.88 4.92 -4.90
N LEU A 93 -15.12 5.52 -3.98
CA LEU A 93 -14.33 4.77 -2.99
C LEU A 93 -15.19 3.96 -2.01
N ARG A 94 -16.49 4.26 -1.89
CA ARG A 94 -17.44 3.48 -1.08
C ARG A 94 -17.82 2.14 -1.72
N ASP A 95 -17.47 1.94 -2.98
CA ASP A 95 -17.67 0.66 -3.64
C ASP A 95 -16.61 -0.37 -3.23
N ILE A 96 -15.61 0.05 -2.45
CA ILE A 96 -14.69 -0.82 -1.73
C ILE A 96 -15.20 -0.92 -0.28
N ARG A 97 -15.76 -2.07 0.05
CA ARG A 97 -16.45 -2.34 1.30
C ARG A 97 -15.56 -3.17 2.23
N PHE A 98 -15.73 -2.98 3.53
CA PHE A 98 -14.96 -3.69 4.56
C PHE A 98 -15.90 -4.52 5.42
N LEU A 99 -15.97 -5.81 5.13
CA LEU A 99 -16.89 -6.74 5.80
C LEU A 99 -16.15 -7.41 6.95
N VAL A 100 -16.61 -7.19 8.17
CA VAL A 100 -15.92 -7.67 9.37
C VAL A 100 -16.63 -8.88 9.95
N TYR A 101 -15.86 -9.94 10.16
CA TYR A 101 -16.29 -11.20 10.75
C TYR A 101 -15.51 -11.45 12.03
N ASN A 102 -16.21 -11.72 13.13
CA ASN A 102 -15.62 -11.93 14.45
C ASN A 102 -16.34 -13.01 15.28
N ASN A 103 -17.23 -13.79 14.67
CA ASN A 103 -18.05 -14.78 15.36
C ASN A 103 -17.91 -16.17 14.70
N HIS A 104 -17.09 -17.03 15.30
CA HIS A 104 -16.89 -18.40 14.81
C HIS A 104 -18.15 -19.28 14.90
N ARG A 105 -19.12 -18.95 15.77
CA ARG A 105 -20.40 -19.69 15.88
C ARG A 105 -21.41 -19.32 14.81
N ASN A 106 -21.24 -18.15 14.20
CA ASN A 106 -22.04 -17.69 13.08
C ASN A 106 -21.12 -17.01 12.05
N PRO A 107 -20.31 -17.80 11.32
CA PRO A 107 -19.26 -17.28 10.46
C PRO A 107 -19.78 -16.50 9.24
N ASN A 108 -21.09 -16.56 8.97
CA ASN A 108 -21.75 -15.81 7.90
C ASN A 108 -22.24 -14.43 8.37
N SER A 109 -22.30 -14.19 9.67
CA SER A 109 -22.66 -12.88 10.21
C SER A 109 -21.48 -11.93 10.09
N PHE A 110 -21.72 -10.80 9.44
CA PHE A 110 -20.79 -9.69 9.35
C PHE A 110 -21.50 -8.37 9.65
N PHE A 111 -20.70 -7.37 9.96
CA PHE A 111 -21.10 -5.97 9.85
C PHE A 111 -20.15 -5.27 8.89
N GLU A 112 -20.60 -4.20 8.25
CA GLU A 112 -19.78 -3.39 7.36
C GLU A 112 -19.15 -2.23 8.13
N LEU A 113 -17.84 -2.04 7.95
CA LEU A 113 -17.11 -0.91 8.53
C LEU A 113 -17.10 0.26 7.55
N ASP A 114 -17.83 1.32 7.89
CA ASP A 114 -17.84 2.59 7.15
C ASP A 114 -16.75 3.53 7.70
N LEU A 115 -15.65 3.70 6.95
CA LEU A 115 -14.55 4.56 7.37
C LEU A 115 -14.92 6.05 7.47
N ASP A 116 -16.01 6.47 6.81
CA ASP A 116 -16.48 7.86 6.83
C ASP A 116 -17.41 8.13 8.03
N LYS A 117 -17.84 7.08 8.73
CA LYS A 117 -18.74 7.16 9.90
C LYS A 117 -18.10 6.51 11.12
N PRO A 118 -17.19 7.22 11.81
CA PRO A 118 -16.56 6.70 13.02
C PRO A 118 -17.57 6.37 14.12
N SER A 119 -18.76 6.99 14.14
CA SER A 119 -19.79 6.71 15.16
C SER A 119 -20.36 5.29 15.11
N THR A 120 -20.14 4.55 14.02
CA THR A 120 -20.45 3.12 13.91
C THR A 120 -19.29 2.24 14.36
N ILE A 121 -18.51 2.63 15.39
CA ILE A 121 -17.52 1.72 16.00
C ILE A 121 -18.26 0.47 16.46
N PRO A 122 -18.08 -0.68 15.80
CA PRO A 122 -18.70 -1.92 16.21
C PRO A 122 -18.04 -2.40 17.50
N SER A 123 -18.64 -3.40 18.13
CA SER A 123 -18.08 -4.17 19.26
C SER A 123 -16.77 -4.92 18.95
N LEU A 124 -16.01 -4.50 17.92
CA LEU A 124 -14.65 -4.91 17.61
C LEU A 124 -13.71 -4.39 18.71
N ARG A 125 -13.95 -4.83 19.94
CA ARG A 125 -13.08 -4.59 21.07
C ARG A 125 -11.80 -5.34 20.81
N TYR A 126 -10.71 -4.59 20.83
CA TYR A 126 -9.36 -5.11 20.90
C TYR A 126 -9.29 -6.20 21.98
N VAL A 127 -9.04 -7.43 21.56
CA VAL A 127 -8.54 -8.46 22.48
C VAL A 127 -7.04 -8.23 22.49
N GLY A 128 -6.49 -7.76 23.61
CA GLY A 128 -5.06 -7.45 23.73
C GLY A 128 -4.15 -8.48 23.05
N GLY A 129 -3.37 -8.05 22.05
CA GLY A 129 -2.48 -8.91 21.26
C GLY A 129 -3.10 -9.64 20.06
N ALA A 130 -4.38 -9.40 19.72
CA ALA A 130 -5.02 -10.01 18.56
C ALA A 130 -4.53 -9.40 17.24
N LYS A 131 -4.01 -10.25 16.36
CA LYS A 131 -3.62 -9.87 15.00
C LYS A 131 -4.85 -9.80 14.10
N VAL A 132 -5.06 -8.70 13.39
CA VAL A 132 -6.16 -8.59 12.42
C VAL A 132 -5.78 -9.29 11.12
N LYS A 133 -6.72 -10.08 10.56
CA LYS A 133 -6.55 -10.73 9.26
C LYS A 133 -7.30 -9.96 8.20
N ILE A 134 -6.62 -9.54 7.14
CA ILE A 134 -7.22 -8.77 6.06
C ILE A 134 -7.19 -9.62 4.79
N LEU A 135 -8.35 -10.02 4.29
CA LEU A 135 -8.47 -10.86 3.09
C LEU A 135 -8.86 -10.01 1.88
N ILE A 136 -8.11 -10.16 0.79
CA ILE A 136 -8.27 -9.33 -0.42
C ILE A 136 -8.37 -10.24 -1.65
N HIS A 137 -9.56 -10.30 -2.26
CA HIS A 137 -9.81 -11.13 -3.44
C HIS A 137 -9.15 -10.54 -4.69
N GLY A 138 -9.21 -11.31 -5.78
CA GLY A 138 -8.61 -10.96 -7.07
C GLY A 138 -9.61 -10.45 -8.09
N TYR A 139 -9.17 -10.50 -9.35
CA TYR A 139 -9.95 -10.21 -10.55
C TYR A 139 -11.19 -11.12 -10.65
N ASN A 140 -12.33 -10.55 -11.06
CA ASN A 140 -13.58 -11.26 -11.36
C ASN A 140 -14.02 -12.24 -10.27
N PHE A 141 -14.01 -11.78 -9.01
CA PHE A 141 -14.49 -12.58 -7.89
C PHE A 141 -15.99 -12.84 -8.00
N GLU A 142 -16.37 -14.08 -7.68
CA GLU A 142 -17.76 -14.54 -7.58
C GLU A 142 -18.01 -15.19 -6.21
N ASP A 143 -19.26 -15.17 -5.73
CA ASP A 143 -19.60 -15.74 -4.41
C ASP A 143 -19.40 -17.28 -4.33
N THR A 144 -19.19 -17.93 -5.47
CA THR A 144 -18.81 -19.34 -5.62
C THR A 144 -17.32 -19.60 -5.40
N ASP A 145 -16.49 -18.56 -5.40
CA ASP A 145 -15.06 -18.68 -5.15
C ASP A 145 -14.78 -19.07 -3.70
N LYS A 146 -13.85 -20.01 -3.53
CA LYS A 146 -13.44 -20.51 -2.21
C LYS A 146 -12.77 -19.45 -1.36
N PHE A 147 -11.92 -18.63 -1.98
CA PHE A 147 -11.30 -17.49 -1.32
C PHE A 147 -12.14 -16.23 -1.58
N PRO A 148 -12.49 -15.43 -0.55
CA PRO A 148 -11.94 -15.49 0.81
C PRO A 148 -12.75 -16.32 1.81
N SER A 149 -13.92 -16.84 1.44
CA SER A 149 -14.87 -17.47 2.36
C SER A 149 -14.28 -18.60 3.21
N GLU A 150 -13.69 -19.63 2.59
CA GLU A 150 -13.09 -20.78 3.30
C GLU A 150 -11.91 -20.35 4.18
N THR A 151 -11.13 -19.36 3.73
CA THR A 151 -9.98 -18.82 4.50
C THR A 151 -10.44 -18.03 5.72
N LYS A 152 -11.49 -17.22 5.56
CA LYS A 152 -12.13 -16.49 6.67
C LYS A 152 -12.64 -17.48 7.71
N ASP A 153 -13.39 -18.51 7.29
CA ASP A 153 -13.88 -19.55 8.21
C ASP A 153 -12.72 -20.20 8.97
N ALA A 154 -11.67 -20.63 8.26
CA ALA A 154 -10.49 -21.23 8.88
C ALA A 154 -9.84 -20.33 9.94
N TYR A 155 -9.71 -19.02 9.68
CA TYR A 155 -9.18 -18.07 10.66
C TYR A 155 -10.09 -17.90 11.88
N LEU A 156 -11.40 -17.77 11.65
CA LEU A 156 -12.39 -17.63 12.73
C LEU A 156 -12.36 -18.85 13.66
N TYR A 157 -12.29 -20.05 13.10
CA TYR A 157 -12.25 -21.30 13.87
C TYR A 157 -10.94 -21.51 14.63
N THR A 158 -9.79 -21.17 14.05
CA THR A 158 -8.48 -21.54 14.61
C THR A 158 -7.86 -20.48 15.52
N THR A 159 -8.15 -19.21 15.28
CA THR A 159 -7.44 -18.11 15.97
C THR A 159 -8.37 -17.20 16.78
N ASN A 160 -9.69 -17.27 16.55
CA ASN A 160 -10.67 -16.33 17.07
C ASN A 160 -10.27 -14.85 16.83
N HIS A 161 -9.42 -14.60 15.84
CA HIS A 161 -9.02 -13.26 15.43
C HIS A 161 -10.09 -12.65 14.50
N PRO A 162 -10.31 -11.34 14.57
CA PRO A 162 -11.19 -10.68 13.62
C PRO A 162 -10.61 -10.78 12.20
N VAL A 163 -11.50 -11.11 11.26
CA VAL A 163 -11.21 -11.17 9.84
C VAL A 163 -11.96 -10.03 9.16
N ILE A 164 -11.24 -9.22 8.38
CA ILE A 164 -11.83 -8.18 7.55
C ILE A 164 -11.65 -8.58 6.10
N TRP A 165 -12.75 -8.75 5.38
CA TRP A 165 -12.74 -8.94 3.95
C TRP A 165 -12.86 -7.58 3.26
N VAL A 166 -11.88 -7.27 2.42
CA VAL A 166 -11.92 -6.16 1.46
C VAL A 166 -12.70 -6.60 0.22
N ASP A 167 -13.98 -6.25 0.17
CA ASP A 167 -14.87 -6.48 -0.96
C ASP A 167 -14.74 -5.30 -1.94
N TRP A 168 -14.03 -5.52 -3.05
CA TRP A 168 -13.81 -4.54 -4.11
C TRP A 168 -14.40 -5.01 -5.45
N ARG A 169 -15.41 -5.89 -5.42
CA ARG A 169 -16.04 -6.51 -6.59
C ARG A 169 -16.45 -5.52 -7.67
N THR A 170 -16.99 -4.37 -7.28
CA THR A 170 -17.40 -3.32 -8.23
C THR A 170 -16.24 -2.81 -9.10
N LEU A 171 -15.01 -2.86 -8.59
CA LEU A 171 -13.79 -2.48 -9.31
C LEU A 171 -13.03 -3.70 -9.88
N ALA A 172 -13.40 -4.92 -9.47
CA ALA A 172 -12.73 -6.16 -9.83
C ALA A 172 -13.42 -6.95 -10.96
N THR A 173 -14.72 -6.74 -11.15
CA THR A 173 -15.58 -7.55 -12.00
C THR A 173 -16.11 -6.71 -13.18
N PRO A 174 -15.49 -6.82 -14.37
CA PRO A 174 -15.94 -6.10 -15.54
C PRO A 174 -17.30 -6.60 -16.04
N ASN A 175 -18.15 -5.69 -16.53
CA ASN A 175 -19.48 -6.03 -17.05
C ASN A 175 -19.39 -6.93 -18.31
N PHE A 176 -20.31 -7.90 -18.38
CA PHE A 176 -20.34 -9.15 -19.18
C PHE A 176 -19.90 -9.19 -20.66
N LEU A 177 -19.62 -8.08 -21.34
CA LEU A 177 -19.42 -8.11 -22.80
C LEU A 177 -18.01 -8.50 -23.25
N SER A 178 -16.97 -8.35 -22.41
CA SER A 178 -15.65 -8.97 -22.64
C SER A 178 -14.76 -8.85 -21.39
N PRO A 179 -14.79 -9.82 -20.47
CA PRO A 179 -14.04 -9.73 -19.22
C PRO A 179 -12.54 -9.55 -19.47
N HIS A 180 -11.95 -10.33 -20.38
CA HIS A 180 -10.52 -10.24 -20.68
C HIS A 180 -10.09 -8.89 -21.29
N ALA A 181 -10.94 -8.25 -22.09
CA ALA A 181 -10.62 -6.94 -22.67
C ALA A 181 -10.52 -5.83 -21.62
N LEU A 182 -11.20 -6.01 -20.48
CA LEU A 182 -11.25 -5.04 -19.39
C LEU A 182 -10.26 -5.35 -18.26
N TYR A 183 -9.47 -6.43 -18.38
CA TYR A 183 -8.43 -6.75 -17.40
C TYR A 183 -7.45 -5.58 -17.13
N PRO A 184 -6.97 -4.82 -18.13
CA PRO A 184 -6.14 -3.63 -17.87
C PRO A 184 -6.84 -2.60 -16.97
N SER A 185 -8.11 -2.28 -17.25
CA SER A 185 -8.89 -1.37 -16.39
C SER A 185 -9.02 -1.86 -14.95
N VAL A 186 -9.12 -3.18 -14.75
CA VAL A 186 -9.15 -3.77 -13.39
C VAL A 186 -7.79 -3.71 -12.72
N ALA A 187 -6.73 -4.03 -13.45
CA ALA A 187 -5.36 -3.96 -12.94
C ALA A 187 -4.97 -2.53 -12.54
N ASP A 188 -5.42 -1.53 -13.29
CA ASP A 188 -5.19 -0.11 -12.99
C ASP A 188 -5.85 0.34 -11.67
N ASN A 189 -6.86 -0.38 -11.18
CA ASN A 189 -7.48 -0.11 -9.89
C ASN A 189 -6.63 -0.57 -8.69
N VAL A 190 -5.61 -1.43 -8.88
CA VAL A 190 -4.82 -2.02 -7.78
C VAL A 190 -4.22 -0.97 -6.83
N PRO A 191 -3.51 0.09 -7.31
CA PRO A 191 -2.96 1.12 -6.42
C PRO A 191 -4.05 1.87 -5.65
N ARG A 192 -5.18 2.14 -6.31
CA ARG A 192 -6.33 2.84 -5.72
C ARG A 192 -6.99 2.01 -4.61
N VAL A 193 -7.18 0.71 -4.83
CA VAL A 193 -7.71 -0.19 -3.80
C VAL A 193 -6.69 -0.32 -2.67
N GLY A 194 -5.40 -0.40 -2.98
CA GLY A 194 -4.31 -0.41 -1.99
C GLY A 194 -4.32 0.82 -1.08
N LEU A 195 -4.57 2.01 -1.64
CA LEU A 195 -4.74 3.24 -0.86
C LEU A 195 -5.98 3.17 0.06
N ARG A 196 -7.09 2.61 -0.41
CA ARG A 196 -8.29 2.44 0.41
C ARG A 196 -8.07 1.44 1.54
N VAL A 197 -7.31 0.36 1.31
CA VAL A 197 -6.88 -0.60 2.35
C VAL A 197 -5.90 0.04 3.34
N PHE A 198 -5.00 0.90 2.90
CA PHE A 198 -4.18 1.73 3.79
C PHE A 198 -5.06 2.57 4.73
N HIS A 199 -6.10 3.23 4.21
CA HIS A 199 -7.04 4.00 5.03
C HIS A 199 -7.83 3.15 6.03
N LEU A 200 -8.13 1.89 5.69
CA LEU A 200 -8.69 0.94 6.66
C LEU A 200 -7.73 0.77 7.83
N ILE A 201 -6.46 0.44 7.58
CA ILE A 201 -5.50 0.21 8.66
C ILE A 201 -5.27 1.47 9.51
N GLU A 202 -5.22 2.64 8.87
CA GLU A 202 -5.18 3.92 9.57
C GLU A 202 -6.37 4.11 10.52
N PHE A 203 -7.58 3.79 10.04
CA PHE A 203 -8.78 3.84 10.85
C PHE A 203 -8.68 2.88 12.05
N LEU A 204 -8.19 1.66 11.86
CA LEU A 204 -8.03 0.69 12.95
C LEU A 204 -7.01 1.17 14.00
N LEU A 205 -5.91 1.79 13.58
CA LEU A 205 -4.90 2.36 14.48
C LEU A 205 -5.45 3.56 15.27
N GLN A 206 -6.12 4.49 14.58
CA GLN A 206 -6.65 5.72 15.19
C GLN A 206 -7.76 5.44 16.22
N ASN A 207 -8.50 4.35 16.03
CA ASN A 207 -9.56 3.91 16.94
C ASN A 207 -9.10 2.82 17.93
N GLU A 208 -7.79 2.61 18.06
CA GLU A 208 -7.18 1.66 19.01
C GLU A 208 -7.69 0.21 18.87
N ILE A 209 -8.18 -0.15 17.68
CA ILE A 209 -8.58 -1.53 17.36
C ILE A 209 -7.34 -2.41 17.21
N ILE A 210 -6.24 -1.84 16.70
CA ILE A 210 -4.90 -2.43 16.68
C ILE A 210 -3.91 -1.42 17.25
N SER A 211 -2.81 -1.89 17.84
CA SER A 211 -1.81 -1.02 18.47
C SER A 211 -0.64 -0.72 17.55
N HIS A 212 -0.34 -1.59 16.58
CA HIS A 212 0.81 -1.44 15.70
C HIS A 212 0.50 -1.97 14.28
N PRO A 213 1.08 -1.37 13.20
CA PRO A 213 1.10 -2.00 11.88
C PRO A 213 1.53 -3.48 11.84
N ARG A 214 2.36 -3.93 12.79
CA ARG A 214 2.82 -5.32 12.95
C ARG A 214 1.72 -6.30 13.36
N ASP A 215 0.59 -5.78 13.84
CA ASP A 215 -0.58 -6.59 14.18
C ASP A 215 -1.38 -6.98 12.92
N VAL A 216 -1.02 -6.45 11.76
CA VAL A 216 -1.71 -6.70 10.49
C VAL A 216 -1.11 -7.91 9.76
N HIS A 217 -1.98 -8.83 9.35
CA HIS A 217 -1.67 -9.87 8.39
C HIS A 217 -2.59 -9.73 7.16
N PHE A 218 -2.01 -9.33 6.03
CA PHE A 218 -2.73 -9.36 4.75
C PHE A 218 -2.62 -10.74 4.11
N VAL A 219 -3.73 -11.20 3.52
CA VAL A 219 -3.76 -12.36 2.63
C VAL A 219 -4.44 -11.93 1.34
N GLY A 220 -3.68 -11.87 0.26
CA GLY A 220 -4.16 -11.39 -1.03
C GLY A 220 -4.08 -12.46 -2.10
N HIS A 221 -5.17 -12.70 -2.83
CA HIS A 221 -5.20 -13.62 -3.97
C HIS A 221 -5.11 -12.87 -5.30
N SER A 222 -4.28 -13.34 -6.24
CA SER A 222 -4.17 -12.77 -7.58
C SER A 222 -3.85 -11.26 -7.52
N LEU A 223 -4.70 -10.37 -8.05
CA LEU A 223 -4.56 -8.91 -7.92
C LEU A 223 -4.56 -8.43 -6.46
N GLY A 224 -5.28 -9.13 -5.58
CA GLY A 224 -5.32 -8.86 -4.15
C GLY A 224 -3.95 -8.94 -3.48
N ALA A 225 -3.03 -9.77 -3.99
CA ALA A 225 -1.66 -9.84 -3.49
C ALA A 225 -0.90 -8.52 -3.72
N HIS A 226 -1.08 -7.91 -4.89
CA HIS A 226 -0.48 -6.62 -5.22
C HIS A 226 -1.15 -5.47 -4.46
N ILE A 227 -2.47 -5.54 -4.25
CA ILE A 227 -3.19 -4.60 -3.38
C ILE A 227 -2.61 -4.62 -1.95
N ALA A 228 -2.34 -5.81 -1.40
CA ALA A 228 -1.68 -5.96 -0.10
C ALA A 228 -0.27 -5.34 -0.09
N GLY A 229 0.53 -5.58 -1.14
CA GLY A 229 1.86 -4.96 -1.28
C GLY A 229 1.80 -3.43 -1.36
N TRP A 230 0.83 -2.88 -2.10
CA TRP A 230 0.58 -1.43 -2.14
C TRP A 230 0.23 -0.85 -0.76
N ALA A 231 -0.68 -1.50 -0.03
CA ALA A 231 -1.05 -1.06 1.32
C ALA A 231 0.15 -1.13 2.29
N GLY A 232 0.94 -2.21 2.25
CA GLY A 232 2.14 -2.38 3.06
C GLY A 232 3.19 -1.28 2.82
N LYS A 233 3.46 -0.95 1.55
CA LYS A 233 4.35 0.16 1.18
C LYS A 233 3.87 1.50 1.73
N LEU A 234 2.59 1.82 1.59
CA LEU A 234 2.02 3.08 2.09
C LEU A 234 2.09 3.17 3.62
N LEU A 235 1.86 2.05 4.33
CA LEU A 235 1.99 1.99 5.78
C LEU A 235 3.44 2.19 6.22
N PHE A 236 4.40 1.56 5.54
CA PHE A 236 5.82 1.77 5.81
C PHE A 236 6.24 3.22 5.56
N GLN A 237 5.81 3.83 4.45
CA GLN A 237 6.09 5.23 4.14
C GLN A 237 5.55 6.18 5.21
N LYS A 238 4.37 5.89 5.78
CA LYS A 238 3.75 6.73 6.81
C LYS A 238 4.36 6.53 8.20
N HIS A 239 4.55 5.30 8.63
CA HIS A 239 4.93 4.97 10.01
C HIS A 239 6.40 4.64 10.20
N GLY A 240 7.15 4.42 9.12
CA GLY A 240 8.52 3.91 9.17
C GLY A 240 8.62 2.47 9.68
N VAL A 241 7.49 1.75 9.79
CA VAL A 241 7.46 0.35 10.24
C VAL A 241 6.64 -0.50 9.29
N LEU A 242 7.16 -1.69 9.00
CA LEU A 242 6.52 -2.67 8.15
C LEU A 242 5.30 -3.27 8.85
N VAL A 243 4.34 -3.74 8.03
CA VAL A 243 3.26 -4.58 8.53
C VAL A 243 3.78 -5.97 8.89
N GLY A 244 3.05 -6.69 9.74
CA GLY A 244 3.54 -7.93 10.33
C GLY A 244 3.75 -9.04 9.31
N ARG A 245 2.76 -9.24 8.41
CA ARG A 245 2.86 -10.27 7.38
C ARG A 245 2.02 -9.96 6.14
N ILE A 246 2.52 -10.38 4.97
CA ILE A 246 1.71 -10.51 3.75
C ILE A 246 1.84 -11.94 3.22
N THR A 247 0.72 -12.65 3.08
CA THR A 247 0.65 -13.89 2.30
C THR A 247 0.09 -13.59 0.91
N GLY A 248 0.89 -13.84 -0.13
CA GLY A 248 0.49 -13.73 -1.53
C GLY A 248 0.04 -15.08 -2.08
N LEU A 249 -1.25 -15.24 -2.38
CA LEU A 249 -1.81 -16.43 -3.00
C LEU A 249 -1.83 -16.22 -4.52
N ASP A 250 -0.90 -16.85 -5.22
CA ASP A 250 -0.72 -16.80 -6.67
C ASP A 250 -0.75 -15.38 -7.26
N PRO A 251 0.19 -14.49 -6.88
CA PRO A 251 0.17 -13.07 -7.27
C PRO A 251 0.10 -12.91 -8.79
N ALA A 252 -0.83 -12.07 -9.27
CA ALA A 252 -1.17 -11.99 -10.69
C ALA A 252 0.03 -11.61 -11.57
N GLY A 253 0.23 -12.34 -12.68
CA GLY A 253 1.32 -12.10 -13.61
C GLY A 253 1.04 -11.11 -14.75
N PRO A 254 -0.10 -11.21 -15.48
CA PRO A 254 -0.40 -10.31 -16.59
C PRO A 254 -0.34 -8.84 -16.17
N LEU A 255 0.36 -8.00 -16.93
CA LEU A 255 0.64 -6.57 -16.63
C LEU A 255 1.55 -6.29 -15.42
N PHE A 256 1.79 -7.25 -14.52
CA PHE A 256 2.65 -7.05 -13.34
C PHE A 256 4.06 -7.63 -13.49
N ARG A 257 4.26 -8.69 -14.28
CA ARG A 257 5.57 -9.38 -14.44
C ARG A 257 6.72 -8.46 -14.87
N SER A 258 6.42 -7.47 -15.71
CA SER A 258 7.41 -6.53 -16.26
C SER A 258 7.56 -5.25 -15.43
N LEU A 259 6.76 -5.08 -14.38
CA LEU A 259 6.82 -3.90 -13.54
C LEU A 259 7.98 -3.99 -12.53
N GLY A 260 8.46 -2.83 -12.09
CA GLY A 260 9.46 -2.75 -11.03
C GLY A 260 8.92 -3.29 -9.69
N ARG A 261 9.82 -3.78 -8.82
CA ARG A 261 9.47 -4.33 -7.49
C ARG A 261 8.66 -3.36 -6.63
N ASN A 262 8.84 -2.05 -6.83
CA ASN A 262 8.09 -1.00 -6.14
C ASN A 262 6.61 -0.86 -6.59
N LEU A 263 6.20 -1.52 -7.67
CA LEU A 263 4.83 -1.46 -8.22
C LEU A 263 4.05 -2.77 -8.03
N ILE A 264 4.71 -3.82 -7.53
CA ILE A 264 4.15 -5.15 -7.30
C ILE A 264 4.35 -5.57 -5.84
N LEU A 265 3.86 -6.75 -5.46
CA LEU A 265 4.18 -7.33 -4.16
C LEU A 265 5.67 -7.71 -4.12
N ASP A 266 6.37 -7.29 -3.07
CA ASP A 266 7.78 -7.63 -2.83
C ASP A 266 8.03 -7.94 -1.35
N ARG A 267 9.08 -8.71 -1.08
CA ARG A 267 9.51 -9.05 0.27
C ARG A 267 9.72 -7.82 1.16
N SER A 268 10.06 -6.65 0.60
CA SER A 268 10.21 -5.42 1.39
C SER A 268 8.90 -4.83 1.95
N ASP A 269 7.74 -5.39 1.62
CA ASP A 269 6.43 -4.80 1.93
C ASP A 269 5.91 -5.14 3.33
N ALA A 270 6.51 -6.13 4.00
CA ALA A 270 6.16 -6.57 5.34
C ALA A 270 7.38 -7.15 6.06
N ASP A 271 7.30 -7.27 7.39
CA ASP A 271 8.30 -7.97 8.20
C ASP A 271 8.47 -9.43 7.74
N PHE A 272 7.41 -10.04 7.24
CA PHE A 272 7.45 -11.35 6.60
C PHE A 272 6.49 -11.42 5.41
N VAL A 273 6.96 -11.98 4.28
CA VAL A 273 6.18 -12.17 3.07
C VAL A 273 6.34 -13.61 2.62
N ASP A 274 5.23 -14.32 2.48
CA ASP A 274 5.21 -15.69 2.00
C ASP A 274 4.27 -15.84 0.81
N ILE A 275 4.72 -16.57 -0.21
CA ILE A 275 4.04 -16.64 -1.50
C ILE A 275 3.70 -18.09 -1.82
N VAL A 276 2.49 -18.33 -2.32
CA VAL A 276 2.09 -19.63 -2.87
C VAL A 276 1.90 -19.48 -4.38
N HIS A 277 2.78 -20.09 -5.15
CA HIS A 277 2.72 -20.15 -6.61
C HIS A 277 1.98 -21.41 -7.03
N SER A 278 0.84 -21.25 -7.71
CA SER A 278 -0.06 -22.36 -8.00
C SER A 278 -0.58 -22.42 -9.44
N SER A 279 -0.32 -21.39 -10.26
CA SER A 279 -0.73 -21.37 -11.66
C SER A 279 0.30 -20.71 -12.59
N LEU A 280 0.10 -20.89 -13.90
CA LEU A 280 0.89 -20.22 -14.95
C LEU A 280 0.48 -18.76 -15.15
N THR A 281 -0.66 -18.32 -14.59
CA THR A 281 -1.10 -16.91 -14.65
C THR A 281 -0.51 -16.09 -13.50
N GLY A 282 0.06 -16.72 -12.48
CA GLY A 282 0.84 -16.07 -11.43
C GLY A 282 2.26 -15.63 -11.86
N ILE A 283 2.89 -14.73 -11.11
CA ILE A 283 4.32 -14.39 -11.27
C ILE A 283 5.15 -15.57 -10.79
N ALA A 284 5.94 -16.21 -11.67
CA ALA A 284 6.77 -17.36 -11.31
C ALA A 284 8.05 -16.98 -10.54
N SER A 285 8.54 -15.75 -10.70
CA SER A 285 9.74 -15.30 -10.00
C SER A 285 9.47 -15.09 -8.51
N PRO A 286 10.48 -15.30 -7.65
CA PRO A 286 10.28 -15.15 -6.21
C PRO A 286 9.95 -13.70 -5.85
N LEU A 287 8.91 -13.54 -5.04
CA LEU A 287 8.44 -12.25 -4.52
C LEU A 287 8.56 -12.16 -3.00
N GLY A 288 8.62 -13.29 -2.30
CA GLY A 288 8.60 -13.34 -0.85
C GLY A 288 9.96 -13.48 -0.19
N HIS A 289 9.91 -13.61 1.14
CA HIS A 289 10.98 -14.20 1.93
C HIS A 289 10.98 -15.73 1.80
N VAL A 290 9.79 -16.31 1.61
CA VAL A 290 9.56 -17.73 1.35
C VAL A 290 8.57 -17.86 0.20
N ASP A 291 8.90 -18.68 -0.78
CA ASP A 291 8.07 -18.93 -1.95
C ASP A 291 7.82 -20.45 -2.07
N PHE A 292 6.55 -20.85 -2.00
CA PHE A 292 6.10 -22.22 -2.15
C PHE A 292 5.62 -22.44 -3.58
N TYR A 293 6.16 -23.45 -4.25
CA TYR A 293 5.77 -23.81 -5.60
C TYR A 293 4.99 -25.11 -5.58
N ARG A 294 3.78 -25.11 -6.15
CA ARG A 294 3.04 -26.35 -6.38
C ARG A 294 3.85 -27.25 -7.31
N ALA A 295 4.13 -28.47 -6.88
CA ALA A 295 4.73 -29.48 -7.75
C ALA A 295 3.76 -29.81 -8.89
N HIS A 296 4.22 -29.68 -10.14
CA HIS A 296 3.51 -30.21 -11.29
C HIS A 296 3.75 -31.72 -11.33
N SER A 297 2.70 -32.50 -11.05
CA SER A 297 2.66 -33.96 -11.24
C SER A 297 2.26 -34.31 -12.66
#